data_AF-A0A847ARF8-F1
#
_entry.id   AF-A0A847ARF8-F1
#
_cell.length_a   1.000
_cell.length_b   1.000
_cell.length_c   1.000
_cell.angle_alpha   90.00
_cell.angle_beta   90.00
_cell.angle_gamma   90.00
#
_symmetry.space_group_name_H-M   'P 1'
#
loop_
_entity.id
_entity.type
_entity.pdbx_description
1 polymer ?
#
loop_
_entity_poly.entity_id
_entity_poly.type
_entity_poly.pdbx_seq_one_letter_code
_entity_poly.pdbx_strand_id
1 'polypeptide(L)' 'MLNNILADHVYLASGSTDMRKSIDGLAITVKEKFKLDPFSNCPFVFCKKILDKI' A
#
# COMPACT_ATOMS: atom_id res chain seq x y z
N MET A 1 2.00 -15.32 -1.76
CA MET A 1 3.32 -15.39 -1.11
C MET A 1 4.23 -14.39 -1.81
N LEU A 2 5.01 -13.60 -1.06
CA LEU A 2 6.03 -12.70 -1.62
C LEU A 2 7.26 -13.56 -1.95
N ASN A 3 7.24 -14.25 -3.09
CA ASN A 3 8.35 -15.11 -3.48
C ASN A 3 9.42 -14.28 -4.18
N ASN A 4 10.53 -14.05 -3.47
CA ASN A 4 11.80 -13.55 -3.99
C ASN A 4 11.70 -12.28 -4.87
N ILE A 5 11.12 -11.21 -4.31
CA ILE A 5 11.10 -9.90 -4.97
C ILE A 5 12.47 -9.25 -4.77
N LEU A 6 13.19 -9.00 -5.87
CA LEU A 6 14.30 -8.05 -5.88
C LEU A 6 13.70 -6.64 -5.84
N ALA A 7 13.37 -6.17 -4.65
CA ALA A 7 12.88 -4.82 -4.42
C ALA A 7 13.94 -4.02 -3.66
N ASP A 8 14.20 -2.80 -4.14
CA ASP A 8 15.14 -1.90 -3.47
C ASP A 8 14.60 -1.47 -2.09
N HIS A 9 13.27 -1.29 -2.01
CA HIS A 9 12.57 -0.87 -0.80
C HIS A 9 11.19 -1.51 -0.67
N VAL A 10 10.70 -1.62 0.57
CA VAL A 10 9.31 -2.00 0.90
C VAL A 10 8.71 -0.89 1.73
N TYR A 11 7.53 -0.39 1.33
CA TYR A 11 6.85 0.70 2.01
C TYR A 11 5.62 0.19 2.78
N LEU A 12 5.56 0.50 4.07
CA LEU A 12 4.38 0.25 4.91
C LEU A 12 3.61 1.56 5.11
N ALA A 13 2.36 1.60 4.65
CA ALA A 13 1.45 2.70 4.95
C ALA A 13 1.08 2.67 6.44
N SER A 14 1.72 3.53 7.23
CA SER A 14 1.43 3.64 8.66
C SER A 14 0.01 4.19 8.89
N GLY A 15 -0.84 3.36 9.50
CA GLY A 15 -2.24 3.67 9.80
C GLY A 15 -3.26 2.97 8.89
N SER A 16 -4.54 3.25 9.13
CA SER A 16 -5.63 2.64 8.36
C SER A 16 -5.71 3.21 6.95
N THR A 17 -5.67 2.33 5.96
CA THR A 17 -5.93 2.66 4.54
C THR A 17 -7.30 2.15 4.12
N ASP A 18 -8.04 2.97 3.37
CA ASP A 18 -9.31 2.54 2.80
C ASP A 18 -9.06 1.57 1.63
N MET A 19 -9.14 0.28 1.93
CA MET A 19 -8.96 -0.80 0.96
C MET A 19 -10.09 -0.88 -0.09
N ARG A 20 -11.19 -0.13 0.08
CA ARG A 20 -12.30 -0.08 -0.91
C ARG A 20 -11.94 0.70 -2.17
N LYS A 21 -10.82 1.42 -2.16
CA LYS A 21 -10.30 2.18 -3.31
C LYS A 21 -9.79 1.33 -4.46
N SER A 22 -9.73 0.00 -4.29
CA SER A 22 -9.11 -0.93 -5.24
C SER A 22 -7.66 -0.55 -5.58
N ILE A 23 -7.03 -1.27 -6.50
CA ILE A 23 -5.61 -1.05 -6.82
C ILE A 23 -5.35 0.37 -7.37
N ASP A 24 -6.21 0.86 -8.25
CA ASP A 24 -6.01 2.18 -8.89
C ASP A 24 -6.12 3.32 -7.89
N GLY A 25 -7.10 3.28 -6.99
CA GLY A 25 -7.24 4.30 -5.96
C GLY A 25 -6.18 4.20 -4.86
N LEU A 26 -5.60 3.02 -4.64
CA LEU A 26 -4.40 2.86 -3.81
C LEU A 26 -3.17 3.45 -4.50
N ALA A 27 -3.00 3.26 -5.82
CA ALA A 27 -1.91 3.87 -6.58
C ALA A 27 -1.98 5.42 -6.56
N ILE A 28 -3.18 5.99 -6.68
CA ILE A 28 -3.40 7.43 -6.48
C ILE A 28 -3.00 7.84 -5.06
N THR A 29 -3.29 7.02 -4.04
CA THR A 29 -2.89 7.33 -2.66
C THR A 29 -1.36 7.32 -2.50
N VAL A 30 -0.66 6.37 -3.13
CA VAL A 30 0.81 6.33 -3.14
C VAL A 30 1.39 7.59 -3.76
N LYS A 31 0.89 7.98 -4.93
CA LYS A 31 1.33 9.18 -5.65
C LYS A 31 1.02 10.47 -4.89
N GLU A 32 -0.23 10.67 -4.53
CA GLU A 32 -0.70 11.97 -4.05
C GLU A 32 -0.44 12.19 -2.55
N LYS A 33 -0.56 11.14 -1.73
CA LYS A 33 -0.39 11.23 -0.27
C LYS A 33 1.04 10.95 0.18
N PHE A 34 1.64 9.87 -0.34
CA PHE A 34 3.00 9.48 0.07
C PHE A 34 4.09 10.10 -0.80
N LYS A 35 3.74 10.76 -1.92
CA LYS A 35 4.68 11.39 -2.85
C LYS A 35 5.72 10.39 -3.39
N LEU A 36 5.31 9.14 -3.58
CA LEU A 36 6.11 8.05 -4.13
C LEU A 36 5.59 7.65 -5.52
N ASP A 37 6.41 6.99 -6.31
CA ASP A 37 5.99 6.43 -7.60
C ASP A 37 5.31 5.06 -7.38
N PRO A 38 3.99 4.91 -7.65
CA PRO A 38 3.30 3.63 -7.53
C PRO A 38 3.79 2.55 -8.51
N PHE A 39 4.52 2.92 -9.55
CA PHE A 39 5.06 1.99 -10.56
C PHE A 39 6.53 1.64 -10.34
N SER A 40 7.15 2.17 -9.28
CA SER A 40 8.49 1.77 -8.87
C SER A 40 8.54 0.28 -8.51
N ASN A 41 9.72 -0.34 -8.62
CA ASN A 41 9.94 -1.75 -8.28
C ASN A 41 10.02 -1.95 -6.74
N CYS A 42 9.01 -1.46 -6.04
CA CYS A 42 8.89 -1.45 -4.58
C CYS A 42 7.47 -1.87 -4.18
N PRO A 43 7.32 -2.92 -3.35
CA PRO A 43 6.01 -3.28 -2.81
C PRO A 43 5.47 -2.23 -1.84
N PHE A 44 4.15 -1.99 -1.92
CA PHE A 44 3.41 -1.17 -0.96
C PHE A 44 2.48 -2.04 -0.12
N VAL A 45 2.64 -1.98 1.19
CA VAL A 45 1.84 -2.73 2.17
C VAL A 45 0.85 -1.76 2.82
N PHE A 46 -0.44 -2.11 2.77
CA PHE A 46 -1.51 -1.31 3.35
C PHE A 46 -2.20 -2.08 4.47
N CYS A 47 -2.47 -1.38 5.58
CA CYS A 47 -3.22 -1.93 6.70
C CYS A 47 -4.70 -1.55 6.58
N LYS A 48 -5.60 -2.54 6.66
CA LYS A 48 -7.03 -2.26 6.89
C LYS A 48 -7.24 -1.77 8.32
N LYS A 49 -8.24 -0.93 8.55
CA LYS A 49 -8.72 -0.69 9.91
C LYS A 49 -9.25 -2.03 10.45
N ILE A 50 -8.74 -2.47 11.60
CA ILE A 50 -9.34 -3.59 12.32
C ILE A 50 -10.72 -3.10 12.77
N LEU A 51 -11.76 -3.60 12.12
CA LEU A 51 -13.10 -3.56 12.68
C LEU A 51 -13.10 -4.70 13.70
N ASP A 52 -12.96 -4.38 14.98
CA ASP A 52 -13.35 -5.33 16.02
C ASP A 52 -14.80 -5.71 15.74
N LYS A 53 -15.03 -7.00 15.49
CA LYS A 53 -16.39 -7.53 15.40
C LYS A 53 -16.95 -7.52 16.82
N ILE A 54 -17.91 -6.64 17.08
CA ILE A 54 -18.77 -6.70 18.27
C ILE A 54 -19.75 -7.86 18.09
#